data_AF-A0A926H3S2-F1
#
_entry.id   AF-A0A926H3S2-F1
#
_cell.length_a   1.000
_cell.length_b   1.000
_cell.length_c   1.000
_cell.angle_alpha   90.00
_cell.angle_beta   90.00
_cell.angle_gamma   90.00
#
_symmetry.space_group_name_H-M   'P 1'
#
loop_
_entity.id
_entity.type
_entity.pdbx_description
1 polymer ?
#
loop_
_entity_poly.entity_id
_entity_poly.type
_entity_poly.pdbx_seq_one_letter_code
_entity_poly.pdbx_strand_id
1 'polypeptide(L)'
;MKITPLILAVLVGITVGFTPIMRLDIPENASPDTAIHKRVAPAVEGWFFRAISGYPAAVSFEPVVLFKNGEYVEVGEEPLEMLNVAQSKAKRPAAWGTWQKKGEVFYLTNAKKQSNDYKLGSGNWFPAFPFTGAIKLKRVYERVSGGDYGNGTNALAITKINFLDATHFSEGMNMGVSTPNAAAGRKTNASGTYKLYGNTLELTYADGNVVKRSFAFGATGAPARPTATLIFIGGDAYTDDE
;
A
#
# COMPACT_ATOMS: atom_id res chain seq x y z
N MET A 1 -62.78 11.71 -40.96
CA MET A 1 -63.42 11.96 -42.28
C MET A 1 -62.33 12.33 -43.26
N LYS A 2 -62.17 11.54 -44.34
CA LYS A 2 -61.30 11.77 -45.52
C LYS A 2 -59.77 11.71 -45.27
N ILE A 3 -58.87 11.23 -46.13
CA ILE A 3 -58.86 10.48 -47.40
C ILE A 3 -57.46 9.80 -47.47
N THR A 4 -57.47 8.64 -48.13
CA THR A 4 -56.49 7.70 -48.72
C THR A 4 -55.21 8.28 -49.42
N PRO A 5 -54.29 7.44 -50.02
CA PRO A 5 -52.82 7.56 -49.93
C PRO A 5 -52.12 7.72 -51.31
N LEU A 6 -50.79 7.74 -51.37
CA LEU A 6 -49.93 7.28 -52.49
C LEU A 6 -48.45 7.46 -52.06
N ILE A 7 -47.55 6.48 -52.20
CA ILE A 7 -46.67 6.23 -53.36
C ILE A 7 -46.09 4.82 -53.13
N LEU A 8 -46.48 3.82 -53.92
CA LEU A 8 -45.79 3.29 -55.12
C LEU A 8 -44.47 2.55 -54.87
N ALA A 9 -44.66 1.22 -54.81
CA ALA A 9 -43.81 0.08 -55.19
C ALA A 9 -42.38 0.33 -55.72
N VAL A 10 -41.45 -0.51 -55.24
CA VAL A 10 -40.62 -1.34 -56.13
C VAL A 10 -40.53 -2.76 -55.57
N LEU A 11 -40.92 -3.71 -56.41
CA LEU A 11 -40.81 -5.15 -56.23
C LEU A 11 -39.43 -5.59 -56.73
N VAL A 12 -38.63 -6.27 -55.92
CA VAL A 12 -37.57 -7.17 -56.42
C VAL A 12 -37.72 -8.49 -55.68
N GLY A 13 -38.16 -9.50 -56.42
CA GLY A 13 -38.23 -10.86 -55.94
C GLY A 13 -36.85 -11.50 -55.90
N ILE A 14 -36.53 -12.13 -54.77
CA ILE A 14 -35.56 -13.22 -54.70
C ILE A 14 -36.20 -14.32 -53.85
N THR A 15 -36.59 -15.40 -54.51
CA THR A 15 -36.83 -16.71 -53.89
C THR A 15 -35.47 -17.29 -53.50
N VAL A 16 -35.29 -17.86 -52.31
CA VAL A 16 -35.13 -19.31 -52.00
C VAL A 16 -34.73 -19.46 -50.52
N GLY A 17 -35.32 -20.42 -49.82
CA GLY A 17 -34.64 -21.14 -48.74
C GLY A 17 -35.17 -20.90 -47.32
N PHE A 18 -36.17 -21.69 -46.91
CA PHE A 18 -36.47 -21.92 -45.50
C PHE A 18 -35.25 -22.58 -44.84
N THR A 19 -34.54 -21.84 -44.00
CA THR A 19 -33.61 -22.39 -43.00
C THR A 19 -34.30 -22.38 -41.64
N PRO A 20 -34.19 -23.45 -40.83
CA PRO A 20 -34.76 -23.46 -39.49
C PRO A 20 -34.07 -22.42 -38.62
N ILE A 21 -34.85 -21.59 -37.94
CA ILE A 21 -34.39 -20.64 -36.92
C ILE A 21 -33.74 -21.45 -35.79
N MET A 22 -32.41 -21.45 -35.71
CA MET A 22 -31.72 -21.79 -34.47
C MET A 22 -32.12 -20.76 -33.42
N ARG A 23 -32.78 -21.21 -32.36
CA ARG A 23 -32.87 -20.48 -31.09
C ARG A 23 -31.44 -20.22 -30.64
N LEU A 24 -31.03 -18.95 -30.65
CA LEU A 24 -29.87 -18.52 -29.90
C LEU A 24 -30.31 -18.53 -28.43
N ASP A 25 -29.96 -19.58 -27.71
CA ASP A 25 -30.05 -19.57 -26.25
C ASP A 25 -29.09 -18.48 -25.78
N ILE A 26 -29.64 -17.32 -25.42
CA ILE A 26 -28.91 -16.28 -24.71
C ILE A 26 -28.68 -16.86 -23.30
N PRO A 27 -27.43 -17.13 -22.87
CA PRO A 27 -27.21 -17.47 -21.48
C PRO A 27 -27.54 -16.23 -20.65
N GLU A 28 -28.69 -16.30 -20.01
CA GLU A 28 -29.08 -15.43 -18.93
C GLU A 28 -28.08 -15.61 -17.79
N ASN A 29 -27.55 -14.49 -17.31
CA ASN A 29 -26.76 -14.35 -16.08
C ASN A 29 -25.23 -14.54 -16.18
N ALA A 30 -24.57 -13.66 -16.94
CA ALA A 30 -23.19 -13.29 -16.63
C ALA A 30 -23.19 -12.15 -15.58
N SER A 31 -23.08 -12.52 -14.31
CA SER A 31 -22.79 -11.60 -13.20
C SER A 31 -21.51 -10.80 -13.52
N PRO A 32 -21.42 -9.48 -13.27
CA PRO A 32 -20.27 -8.65 -13.63
C PRO A 32 -19.01 -8.89 -12.76
N ASP A 33 -18.96 -9.99 -12.00
CA ASP A 33 -18.00 -10.18 -10.90
C ASP A 33 -16.75 -11.02 -11.25
N THR A 34 -16.44 -11.18 -12.55
CA THR A 34 -15.33 -12.07 -12.96
C THR A 34 -14.33 -11.39 -13.90
N ALA A 35 -13.68 -10.31 -13.45
CA ALA A 35 -12.40 -9.87 -14.01
C ALA A 35 -11.65 -8.89 -13.09
N ILE A 36 -11.49 -9.19 -11.79
CA ILE A 36 -10.34 -8.63 -11.08
C ILE A 36 -9.14 -9.41 -11.59
N HIS A 37 -8.48 -8.89 -12.62
CA HIS A 37 -7.16 -9.35 -13.03
C HIS A 37 -6.33 -9.47 -11.76
N LYS A 38 -5.94 -10.70 -11.42
CA LYS A 38 -4.98 -11.00 -10.37
C LYS A 38 -3.68 -10.31 -10.76
N ARG A 39 -3.54 -9.03 -10.39
CA ARG A 39 -2.34 -8.24 -10.69
C ARG A 39 -1.19 -8.98 -10.03
N VAL A 40 -0.26 -9.47 -10.85
CA VAL A 40 0.98 -10.05 -10.36
C VAL A 40 1.81 -8.90 -9.82
N ALA A 41 2.19 -8.96 -8.55
CA ALA A 41 3.06 -7.96 -7.96
C ALA A 41 4.36 -7.84 -8.78
N PRO A 42 4.87 -6.62 -9.01
CA PRO A 42 6.12 -6.42 -9.76
C PRO A 42 7.29 -7.16 -9.08
N ALA A 43 8.19 -7.71 -9.89
CA ALA A 43 9.35 -8.45 -9.38
C ALA A 43 10.31 -7.52 -8.62
N VAL A 44 10.52 -7.82 -7.34
CA VAL A 44 11.31 -7.00 -6.41
C VAL A 44 12.74 -7.55 -6.30
N GLU A 45 13.71 -6.64 -6.33
CA GLU A 45 15.10 -6.89 -5.94
C GLU A 45 15.26 -6.78 -4.42
N GLY A 46 14.72 -5.72 -3.82
CA GLY A 46 14.73 -5.53 -2.37
C GLY A 46 13.77 -4.45 -1.92
N TRP A 47 13.37 -4.53 -0.65
CA TRP A 47 12.59 -3.50 0.02
C TRP A 47 13.39 -2.95 1.19
N PHE A 48 13.41 -1.63 1.31
CA PHE A 48 14.11 -0.92 2.36
C PHE A 48 13.20 0.17 2.94
N PHE A 49 13.50 0.59 4.15
CA PHE A 49 13.00 1.82 4.74
C PHE A 49 14.17 2.78 4.91
N ARG A 50 14.01 3.99 4.40
CA ARG A 50 14.97 5.08 4.57
C ARG A 50 14.53 5.92 5.75
N ALA A 51 15.36 6.01 6.79
CA ALA A 51 15.15 6.98 7.86
C ALA A 51 15.53 8.39 7.37
N ILE A 52 14.65 9.35 7.60
CA ILE A 52 14.85 10.77 7.29
C ILE A 52 14.61 11.56 8.56
N SER A 53 15.59 12.36 8.93
CA SER A 53 15.47 13.33 10.02
C SER A 53 15.11 14.70 9.47
N GLY A 54 14.09 15.34 10.01
CA GLY A 54 13.72 16.73 9.69
C GLY A 54 13.45 17.57 10.94
N TYR A 55 13.81 18.85 10.87
CA TYR A 55 13.34 19.88 11.82
C TYR A 55 11.86 20.22 11.50
N PRO A 56 10.97 20.42 12.49
CA PRO A 56 11.28 20.67 13.90
C PRO A 56 11.18 19.48 14.88
N ALA A 57 10.70 18.31 14.46
CA ALA A 57 11.19 16.96 14.82
C ALA A 57 10.18 15.91 14.35
N ALA A 58 10.66 14.92 13.61
CA ALA A 58 10.26 13.52 13.65
C ALA A 58 11.22 12.76 12.72
N VAL A 59 11.78 11.64 13.18
CA VAL A 59 12.39 10.68 12.24
C VAL A 59 11.24 10.04 11.48
N SER A 60 11.11 10.34 10.19
CA SER A 60 10.19 9.64 9.31
C SER A 60 10.91 8.47 8.67
N PHE A 61 10.14 7.44 8.30
CA PHE A 61 10.64 6.32 7.52
C PHE A 61 9.90 6.32 6.19
N GLU A 62 10.65 6.24 5.10
CA GLU A 62 10.07 6.15 3.76
C GLU A 62 10.34 4.76 3.18
N PRO A 63 9.30 3.98 2.83
CA PRO A 63 9.50 2.71 2.17
C PRO A 63 9.97 2.92 0.73
N VAL A 64 11.04 2.23 0.36
CA VAL A 64 11.63 2.26 -0.98
C VAL A 64 11.76 0.84 -1.49
N VAL A 65 11.10 0.56 -2.62
CA VAL A 65 11.17 -0.74 -3.29
C VAL A 65 12.03 -0.61 -4.53
N LEU A 66 13.05 -1.48 -4.64
CA LEU A 66 13.85 -1.65 -5.85
C LEU A 66 13.28 -2.82 -6.66
N PHE A 67 12.97 -2.59 -7.92
CA PHE A 67 12.49 -3.61 -8.85
C PHE A 67 13.63 -4.20 -9.66
N LYS A 68 13.50 -5.47 -10.05
CA LYS A 68 14.51 -6.18 -10.85
C LYS A 68 14.77 -5.57 -12.23
N ASN A 69 13.85 -4.73 -12.72
CA ASN A 69 13.99 -4.02 -13.99
C ASN A 69 14.88 -2.74 -13.89
N GLY A 70 15.47 -2.45 -12.72
CA GLY A 70 16.31 -1.28 -12.51
C GLY A 70 15.54 0.00 -12.16
N GLU A 71 14.24 -0.09 -11.90
CA GLU A 71 13.44 1.02 -11.39
C GLU A 71 13.25 0.92 -9.88
N TYR A 72 13.05 2.05 -9.20
CA TYR A 72 12.63 2.06 -7.80
C TYR A 72 11.44 2.98 -7.61
N VAL A 73 10.70 2.75 -6.52
CA VAL A 73 9.58 3.60 -6.10
C VAL A 73 9.62 3.85 -4.59
N GLU A 74 9.35 5.08 -4.21
CA GLU A 74 8.97 5.46 -2.85
C GLU A 74 7.49 5.08 -2.65
N VAL A 75 7.25 4.00 -1.91
CA VAL A 75 5.92 3.44 -1.67
C VAL A 75 5.17 4.32 -0.68
N GLY A 76 3.84 4.38 -0.79
CA GLY A 76 2.99 5.04 0.19
C GLY A 76 2.37 4.04 1.16
N GLU A 77 1.14 4.34 1.57
CA GLU A 77 0.36 3.45 2.44
C GLU A 77 -0.08 2.15 1.74
N GLU A 78 -0.27 2.20 0.42
CA GLU A 78 -0.82 1.09 -0.37
C GLU A 78 0.14 -0.12 -0.41
N PRO A 79 -0.38 -1.36 -0.32
CA PRO A 79 0.44 -2.55 -0.46
C PRO A 79 1.06 -2.67 -1.85
N LEU A 80 2.27 -3.23 -1.91
CA LEU A 80 3.00 -3.38 -3.16
C LEU A 80 2.25 -4.29 -4.16
N GLU A 81 1.54 -5.29 -3.66
CA GLU A 81 0.74 -6.22 -4.46
C GLU A 81 -0.41 -5.53 -5.20
N MET A 82 -0.82 -4.34 -4.74
CA MET A 82 -1.88 -3.54 -5.38
C MET A 82 -1.32 -2.45 -6.31
N LEU A 83 0.00 -2.28 -6.37
CA LEU A 83 0.63 -1.21 -7.13
C LEU A 83 0.41 -1.40 -8.64
N ASN A 84 -0.37 -0.49 -9.23
CA ASN A 84 -0.40 -0.31 -10.67
C ASN A 84 0.76 0.60 -11.09
N VAL A 85 1.85 0.01 -11.58
CA VAL A 85 3.08 0.74 -11.95
C VAL A 85 2.80 1.92 -12.89
N ALA A 86 2.07 1.70 -13.98
CA ALA A 86 1.79 2.74 -14.97
C ALA A 86 0.97 3.89 -14.37
N GLN A 87 -0.08 3.56 -13.61
CA GLN A 87 -0.91 4.56 -12.95
C GLN A 87 -0.15 5.29 -11.85
N SER A 88 0.70 4.59 -11.09
CA SER A 88 1.50 5.22 -10.04
C SER A 88 2.53 6.17 -10.63
N LYS A 89 3.18 5.83 -11.75
CA LYS A 89 4.10 6.73 -12.45
C LYS A 89 3.39 7.98 -12.96
N ALA A 90 2.18 7.82 -13.49
CA ALA A 90 1.37 8.95 -13.95
C ALA A 90 0.93 9.88 -12.81
N LYS A 91 0.51 9.31 -11.67
CA LYS A 91 0.01 10.09 -10.51
C LYS A 91 1.13 10.69 -9.67
N ARG A 92 2.24 9.97 -9.49
CA ARG A 92 3.35 10.34 -8.59
C ARG A 92 4.70 10.22 -9.30
N PRO A 93 4.95 10.93 -10.42
CA PRO A 93 6.18 10.76 -11.19
C PRO A 93 7.45 11.06 -10.38
N ALA A 94 7.37 11.95 -9.38
CA ALA A 94 8.49 12.29 -8.52
C ALA A 94 8.92 11.17 -7.55
N ALA A 95 8.02 10.24 -7.23
CA ALA A 95 8.29 9.11 -6.33
C ALA A 95 9.02 7.95 -7.04
N TRP A 96 9.24 8.06 -8.35
CA TRP A 96 9.90 7.05 -9.16
C TRP A 96 11.30 7.49 -9.58
N GLY A 97 12.19 6.51 -9.72
CA GLY A 97 13.53 6.71 -10.23
C GLY A 97 14.12 5.41 -10.75
N THR A 98 15.41 5.43 -11.04
CA THR A 98 16.17 4.26 -11.48
C THR A 98 17.28 3.94 -10.49
N TRP A 99 17.72 2.69 -10.49
CA TRP A 99 18.83 2.25 -9.67
C TRP A 99 19.76 1.33 -10.46
N GLN A 100 21.01 1.28 -10.01
CA GLN A 100 22.01 0.33 -10.47
C GLN A 100 22.91 -0.06 -9.30
N LYS A 101 23.43 -1.28 -9.32
CA LYS A 101 24.40 -1.76 -8.32
C LYS A 101 25.78 -1.91 -8.96
N LYS A 102 26.82 -1.38 -8.32
CA LYS A 102 28.23 -1.60 -8.69
C LYS A 102 28.99 -2.06 -7.45
N GLY A 103 29.40 -3.33 -7.43
CA GLY A 103 29.92 -3.95 -6.21
C GLY A 103 28.86 -3.96 -5.11
N GLU A 104 29.19 -3.39 -3.95
CA GLU A 104 28.26 -3.27 -2.80
C GLU A 104 27.45 -1.96 -2.79
N VAL A 105 27.75 -1.05 -3.73
CA VAL A 105 27.17 0.29 -3.75
C VAL A 105 25.98 0.33 -4.71
N PHE A 106 24.87 0.89 -4.24
CA PHE A 106 23.67 1.16 -5.02
C PHE A 106 23.62 2.64 -5.39
N TYR A 107 23.40 2.94 -6.65
CA TYR A 107 23.22 4.31 -7.14
C TYR A 107 21.75 4.50 -7.47
N LEU A 108 21.06 5.34 -6.70
CA LEU A 108 19.66 5.69 -6.94
C LEU A 108 19.60 7.05 -7.62
N THR A 109 19.01 7.08 -8.81
CA THR A 109 18.78 8.29 -9.62
C THR A 109 17.32 8.67 -9.57
N ASN A 110 17.02 9.83 -8.98
CA ASN A 110 15.64 10.30 -8.81
C ASN A 110 15.04 10.90 -10.09
N ALA A 111 13.77 11.28 -10.05
CA ALA A 111 13.06 11.93 -11.16
C ALA A 111 13.71 13.24 -11.65
N LYS A 112 14.51 13.91 -10.81
CA LYS A 112 15.29 15.11 -11.17
C LYS A 112 16.66 14.78 -11.78
N LYS A 113 16.91 13.51 -12.11
CA LYS A 113 18.20 12.98 -12.62
C LYS A 113 19.37 13.17 -11.66
N GLN A 114 19.10 13.34 -10.37
CA GLN A 114 20.12 13.41 -9.33
C GLN A 114 20.43 11.99 -8.85
N SER A 115 21.70 11.60 -8.94
CA SER A 115 22.17 10.29 -8.52
C SER A 115 22.93 10.39 -7.21
N ASN A 116 22.62 9.51 -6.26
CA ASN A 116 23.32 9.39 -4.99
C ASN A 116 23.70 7.92 -4.77
N ASP A 117 24.86 7.69 -4.19
CA ASP A 117 25.34 6.37 -3.82
C ASP A 117 24.94 6.01 -2.38
N TYR A 118 24.56 4.76 -2.20
CA TYR A 118 24.09 4.22 -0.93
C TYR A 118 24.63 2.82 -0.71
N LYS A 119 25.00 2.55 0.54
CA LYS A 119 25.18 1.19 1.06
C LYS A 119 23.87 0.74 1.69
N LEU A 120 22.96 0.21 0.87
CA LEU A 120 21.66 -0.26 1.35
C LEU A 120 21.85 -1.38 2.39
N GLY A 121 21.05 -1.34 3.46
CA GLY A 121 21.23 -2.23 4.61
C GLY A 121 22.21 -1.72 5.68
N SER A 122 22.67 -0.48 5.55
CA SER A 122 23.53 0.19 6.52
C SER A 122 23.16 1.67 6.68
N GLY A 123 23.63 2.30 7.76
CA GLY A 123 23.32 3.70 8.06
C GLY A 123 21.82 3.94 8.18
N ASN A 124 21.28 4.82 7.34
CA ASN A 124 19.86 5.20 7.37
C ASN A 124 18.96 4.30 6.51
N TRP A 125 19.48 3.19 5.98
CA TRP A 125 18.74 2.28 5.10
C TRP A 125 18.56 0.92 5.74
N PHE A 126 17.32 0.61 6.12
CA PHE A 126 16.96 -0.60 6.83
C PHE A 126 16.32 -1.61 5.87
N PRO A 127 16.81 -2.85 5.76
CA PRO A 127 16.13 -3.88 4.99
C PRO A 127 14.75 -4.19 5.58
N ALA A 128 13.79 -4.43 4.70
CA ALA A 128 12.43 -4.82 5.05
C ALA A 128 12.08 -6.19 4.45
N PHE A 129 11.35 -6.99 5.21
CA PHE A 129 11.05 -8.38 4.86
C PHE A 129 9.55 -8.67 4.86
N PRO A 130 9.04 -9.46 3.90
CA PRO A 130 7.63 -9.85 3.86
C PRO A 130 7.26 -10.79 5.01
N PHE A 131 5.96 -10.86 5.30
CA PHE A 131 5.39 -11.93 6.10
C PHE A 131 5.42 -13.26 5.34
N THR A 132 6.11 -14.25 5.91
CA THR A 132 6.19 -15.64 5.39
C THR A 132 5.55 -16.67 6.33
N GLY A 133 5.04 -16.26 7.48
CA GLY A 133 4.55 -17.14 8.55
C GLY A 133 5.63 -17.72 9.47
N ALA A 134 6.91 -17.58 9.14
CA ALA A 134 8.01 -18.06 9.98
C ALA A 134 8.21 -17.23 11.26
N ILE A 135 7.90 -15.93 11.20
CA ILE A 135 8.01 -15.00 12.32
C ILE A 135 6.61 -14.62 12.78
N LYS A 136 6.37 -14.79 14.08
CA LYS A 136 5.12 -14.37 14.72
C LYS A 136 5.20 -12.91 15.11
N LEU A 137 4.10 -12.20 14.93
CA LEU A 137 3.93 -10.85 15.47
C LEU A 137 4.01 -10.87 17.01
N LYS A 138 4.51 -9.78 17.57
CA LYS A 138 4.35 -9.46 18.99
C LYS A 138 2.92 -8.99 19.25
N ARG A 139 2.52 -8.96 20.52
CA ARG A 139 1.16 -8.61 20.91
C ARG A 139 0.86 -7.13 20.67
N VAL A 140 1.80 -6.25 21.00
CA VAL A 140 1.60 -4.80 20.95
C VAL A 140 2.74 -4.16 20.19
N TYR A 141 2.38 -3.20 19.36
CA TYR A 141 3.30 -2.36 18.63
C TYR A 141 2.88 -0.91 18.81
N GLU A 142 3.86 -0.04 19.04
CA GLU A 142 3.64 1.38 19.17
C GLU A 142 4.46 2.19 18.18
N ARG A 143 3.86 3.29 17.73
CA ARG A 143 4.52 4.34 16.98
C ARG A 143 4.40 5.61 17.78
N VAL A 144 5.54 6.26 17.97
CA VAL A 144 5.60 7.61 18.52
C VAL A 144 5.86 8.58 17.37
N SER A 145 5.02 9.59 17.25
CA SER A 145 5.22 10.73 16.34
C SER A 145 5.00 12.03 17.10
N GLY A 146 5.64 13.12 16.64
CA GLY A 146 5.58 14.40 17.33
C GLY A 146 6.92 15.11 17.33
N GLY A 147 6.89 16.36 17.79
CA GLY A 147 8.05 17.24 17.79
C GLY A 147 7.77 18.59 18.44
N ASP A 148 8.82 19.40 18.52
CA ASP A 148 8.71 20.83 18.77
C ASP A 148 8.19 21.48 17.49
N TYR A 149 7.31 22.47 17.58
CA TYR A 149 6.78 23.23 16.44
C TYR A 149 7.12 24.72 16.53
N GLY A 150 7.94 25.12 17.51
CA GLY A 150 8.28 26.49 17.82
C GLY A 150 7.26 27.17 18.74
N ASN A 151 7.61 28.37 19.23
CA ASN A 151 6.74 29.20 20.10
C ASN A 151 6.21 28.48 21.36
N GLY A 152 6.99 27.55 21.92
CA GLY A 152 6.60 26.76 23.10
C GLY A 152 5.53 25.70 22.82
N THR A 153 5.27 25.38 21.54
CA THR A 153 4.32 24.36 21.12
C THR A 153 5.02 23.02 20.89
N ASN A 154 4.66 22.00 21.65
CA ASN A 154 5.12 20.64 21.44
C ASN A 154 3.91 19.73 21.25
N ALA A 155 3.97 18.80 20.30
CA ALA A 155 2.93 17.78 20.15
C ALA A 155 3.54 16.38 20.17
N LEU A 156 2.83 15.45 20.80
CA LEU A 156 3.17 14.04 20.87
C LEU A 156 1.92 13.21 20.57
N ALA A 157 2.05 12.24 19.67
CA ALA A 157 1.04 11.24 19.38
C ALA A 157 1.67 9.85 19.51
N ILE A 158 1.01 8.99 20.27
CA ILE A 158 1.38 7.59 20.44
C ILE A 158 0.23 6.77 19.88
N THR A 159 0.48 6.07 18.78
CA THR A 159 -0.46 5.15 18.15
C THR A 159 -0.05 3.73 18.48
N LYS A 160 -0.98 2.92 18.97
CA LYS A 160 -0.77 1.50 19.29
C LYS A 160 -1.65 0.62 18.41
N ILE A 161 -1.09 -0.49 17.94
CA ILE A 161 -1.83 -1.61 17.36
C ILE A 161 -1.56 -2.86 18.20
N ASN A 162 -2.63 -3.51 18.64
CA ASN A 162 -2.59 -4.74 19.42
C ASN A 162 -3.09 -5.89 18.56
N PHE A 163 -2.27 -6.90 18.34
CA PHE A 163 -2.67 -8.18 17.77
C PHE A 163 -3.10 -9.10 18.92
N LEU A 164 -4.42 -9.16 19.15
CA LEU A 164 -5.03 -9.83 20.31
C LEU A 164 -4.87 -11.34 20.23
N ASP A 165 -4.97 -11.88 19.02
CA ASP A 165 -4.71 -13.27 18.67
C ASP A 165 -4.27 -13.34 17.19
N ALA A 166 -4.28 -14.53 16.58
CA ALA A 166 -3.85 -14.74 15.20
C ALA A 166 -4.73 -14.03 14.14
N THR A 167 -5.91 -13.55 14.51
CA THR A 167 -6.93 -13.01 13.61
C THR A 167 -7.56 -11.71 14.06
N HIS A 168 -7.45 -11.32 15.34
CA HIS A 168 -8.09 -10.11 15.86
C HIS A 168 -7.10 -9.03 16.24
N PHE A 169 -7.49 -7.77 16.04
CA PHE A 169 -6.69 -6.61 16.40
C PHE A 169 -7.50 -5.49 17.06
N SER A 170 -6.81 -4.56 17.72
CA SER A 170 -7.35 -3.26 18.14
C SER A 170 -6.32 -2.15 17.98
N GLU A 171 -6.77 -0.95 17.64
CA GLU A 171 -5.97 0.26 17.52
C GLU A 171 -6.36 1.27 18.61
N GLY A 172 -5.39 2.04 19.08
CA GLY A 172 -5.58 3.13 20.03
C GLY A 172 -4.60 4.27 19.78
N MET A 173 -5.00 5.49 20.13
CA MET A 173 -4.17 6.67 20.00
C MET A 173 -4.28 7.53 21.26
N ASN A 174 -3.12 7.91 21.81
CA ASN A 174 -3.00 8.95 22.82
C ASN A 174 -2.30 10.16 22.18
N MET A 175 -2.82 11.35 22.40
CA MET A 175 -2.20 12.57 21.89
C MET A 175 -2.16 13.66 22.96
N GLY A 176 -1.08 14.43 22.99
CA GLY A 176 -0.89 15.56 23.88
C GLY A 176 -0.24 16.71 23.13
N VAL A 177 -0.72 17.93 23.39
CA VAL A 177 -0.15 19.17 22.87
C VAL A 177 0.12 20.10 24.04
N SER A 178 1.39 20.45 24.22
CA SER A 178 1.84 21.45 25.18
C SER A 178 1.93 22.80 24.48
N THR A 179 1.04 23.72 24.83
CA THR A 179 1.05 25.16 24.47
C THR A 179 0.65 25.95 25.73
N PRO A 180 0.63 27.30 25.73
CA PRO A 180 0.01 28.06 26.82
C PRO A 180 -1.44 27.64 27.14
N ASN A 181 -2.16 27.04 26.18
CA ASN A 181 -3.45 26.39 26.36
C ASN A 181 -3.34 24.88 26.10
N ALA A 182 -2.65 24.16 26.99
CA ALA A 182 -2.41 22.73 26.85
C ALA A 182 -3.70 21.93 26.62
N ALA A 183 -3.63 20.94 25.74
CA ALA A 183 -4.74 20.03 25.44
C ALA A 183 -4.25 18.58 25.35
N ALA A 184 -5.04 17.65 25.86
CA ALA A 184 -4.78 16.22 25.77
C ALA A 184 -6.03 15.50 25.27
N GLY A 185 -5.82 14.45 24.49
CA GLY A 185 -6.90 13.67 23.88
C GLY A 185 -6.56 12.19 23.84
N ARG A 186 -7.58 11.36 23.92
CA ARG A 186 -7.49 9.92 23.72
C ARG A 186 -8.54 9.50 22.71
N LYS A 187 -8.13 8.74 21.70
CA LYS A 187 -9.02 8.06 20.77
C LYS A 187 -8.78 6.56 20.92
N THR A 188 -9.68 5.89 21.61
CA THR A 188 -9.91 4.45 21.37
C THR A 188 -10.87 4.32 20.20
N ASN A 189 -11.13 3.10 19.72
CA ASN A 189 -12.26 2.76 18.83
C ASN A 189 -11.88 2.51 17.37
N ALA A 190 -10.94 1.59 17.15
CA ALA A 190 -11.01 0.76 15.95
C ALA A 190 -10.51 -0.65 16.29
N SER A 191 -11.31 -1.66 16.00
CA SER A 191 -10.99 -3.06 16.23
C SER A 191 -11.64 -3.91 15.16
N GLY A 192 -11.16 -5.13 15.02
CA GLY A 192 -11.74 -6.06 14.07
C GLY A 192 -10.83 -7.26 13.84
N THR A 193 -10.85 -7.77 12.63
CA THR A 193 -10.00 -8.90 12.22
C THR A 193 -8.91 -8.46 11.26
N TYR A 194 -7.79 -9.16 11.24
CA TYR A 194 -6.69 -8.88 10.31
C TYR A 194 -6.21 -10.14 9.60
N LYS A 195 -5.54 -9.92 8.46
CA LYS A 195 -4.77 -10.93 7.72
C LYS A 195 -3.43 -10.36 7.30
N LEU A 196 -2.40 -11.19 7.39
CA LEU A 196 -1.06 -10.90 6.87
C LEU A 196 -0.72 -11.87 5.74
N TYR A 197 -0.20 -11.33 4.65
CA TYR A 197 0.32 -12.12 3.54
C TYR A 197 1.32 -11.28 2.74
N GLY A 198 2.52 -11.82 2.50
CA GLY A 198 3.56 -11.11 1.75
C GLY A 198 3.83 -9.74 2.37
N ASN A 199 3.62 -8.68 1.61
CA ASN A 199 3.85 -7.30 2.01
C ASN A 199 2.54 -6.55 2.33
N THR A 200 1.48 -7.27 2.68
CA THR A 200 0.14 -6.71 2.93
C THR A 200 -0.35 -7.03 4.34
N LEU A 201 -0.82 -5.99 5.02
CA LEU A 201 -1.73 -6.08 6.17
C LEU A 201 -3.13 -5.67 5.72
N GLU A 202 -4.08 -6.60 5.81
CA GLU A 202 -5.50 -6.36 5.58
C GLU A 202 -6.21 -6.27 6.92
N LEU A 203 -6.87 -5.15 7.17
CA LEU A 203 -7.66 -4.86 8.36
C LEU A 203 -9.13 -4.80 7.98
N THR A 204 -9.94 -5.67 8.55
CA THR A 204 -11.41 -5.61 8.46
C THR A 204 -11.92 -5.08 9.78
N TYR A 205 -12.41 -3.85 9.78
CA TYR A 205 -12.94 -3.18 10.96
C TYR A 205 -14.36 -3.68 11.30
N ALA A 206 -14.78 -3.46 12.55
CA ALA A 206 -16.09 -3.89 13.05
C ALA A 206 -17.29 -3.26 12.30
N ASP A 207 -17.08 -2.12 11.64
CA ASP A 207 -18.07 -1.47 10.78
C ASP A 207 -18.14 -2.07 9.35
N GLY A 208 -17.35 -3.11 9.08
CA GLY A 208 -17.24 -3.78 7.78
C GLY A 208 -16.24 -3.14 6.81
N ASN A 209 -15.62 -2.01 7.16
CA ASN A 209 -14.63 -1.37 6.31
C ASN A 209 -13.36 -2.22 6.22
N VAL A 210 -12.87 -2.43 4.99
CA VAL A 210 -11.63 -3.16 4.73
C VAL A 210 -10.56 -2.18 4.27
N VAL A 211 -9.45 -2.12 5.00
CA VAL A 211 -8.28 -1.30 4.67
C VAL A 211 -7.09 -2.22 4.45
N LYS A 212 -6.36 -2.00 3.37
CA LYS A 212 -5.11 -2.72 3.09
C LYS A 212 -3.95 -1.76 3.13
N ARG A 213 -2.94 -2.11 3.91
CA ARG A 213 -1.72 -1.32 4.10
C ARG A 213 -0.50 -2.15 3.70
N SER A 214 0.53 -1.49 3.21
CA SER A 214 1.86 -2.07 3.08
C SER A 214 2.32 -2.59 4.45
N PHE A 215 2.98 -3.74 4.47
CA PHE A 215 3.50 -4.39 5.67
C PHE A 215 4.89 -4.93 5.44
N ALA A 216 5.79 -4.72 6.40
CA ALA A 216 7.08 -5.42 6.43
C ALA A 216 7.58 -5.63 7.86
N PHE A 217 8.35 -6.69 8.06
CA PHE A 217 9.25 -6.82 9.21
C PHE A 217 10.52 -6.01 8.98
N GLY A 218 11.03 -5.39 10.04
CA GLY A 218 12.35 -4.79 10.07
C GLY A 218 13.46 -5.85 10.14
N ALA A 219 14.70 -5.38 10.26
CA ALA A 219 15.89 -6.20 10.25
C ALA A 219 16.72 -6.07 11.54
N THR A 220 17.45 -7.12 11.90
CA THR A 220 18.50 -7.08 12.92
C THR A 220 19.73 -7.91 12.50
N GLY A 221 20.88 -7.60 13.08
CA GLY A 221 22.14 -8.32 12.88
C GLY A 221 22.85 -8.07 11.53
N ALA A 222 24.00 -8.71 11.39
CA ALA A 222 24.81 -8.74 10.16
C ALA A 222 25.24 -10.19 9.89
N PRO A 223 24.78 -10.85 8.80
CA PRO A 223 23.86 -10.34 7.77
C PRO A 223 22.45 -10.06 8.33
N ALA A 224 21.74 -9.12 7.70
CA ALA A 224 20.40 -8.71 8.11
C ALA A 224 19.42 -9.89 8.09
N ARG A 225 18.71 -10.08 9.20
CA ARG A 225 17.65 -11.08 9.37
C ARG A 225 16.36 -10.41 9.81
N PRO A 226 15.19 -10.90 9.38
CA PRO A 226 13.91 -10.32 9.79
C PRO A 226 13.70 -10.44 11.32
N THR A 227 13.13 -9.39 11.92
CA THR A 227 12.78 -9.34 13.35
C THR A 227 11.34 -8.88 13.54
N ALA A 228 10.70 -9.36 14.61
CA ALA A 228 9.37 -8.91 15.02
C ALA A 228 9.40 -7.67 15.92
N THR A 229 10.57 -7.14 16.30
CA THR A 229 10.70 -5.97 17.20
C THR A 229 10.45 -4.63 16.50
N LEU A 230 10.56 -4.62 15.17
CA LEU A 230 10.29 -3.47 14.34
C LEU A 230 9.43 -3.97 13.18
N ILE A 231 8.28 -3.33 12.99
CA ILE A 231 7.43 -3.56 11.83
C ILE A 231 7.15 -2.23 11.15
N PHE A 232 6.80 -2.31 9.88
CA PHE A 232 6.35 -1.18 9.11
C PHE A 232 4.92 -1.43 8.64
N ILE A 233 4.05 -0.47 8.82
CA ILE A 233 2.64 -0.52 8.39
C ILE A 233 2.31 0.78 7.68
N GLY A 234 1.94 0.72 6.41
CA GLY A 234 1.50 1.89 5.65
C GLY A 234 2.57 2.98 5.50
N GLY A 235 3.86 2.63 5.56
CA GLY A 235 4.96 3.59 5.56
C GLY A 235 5.38 4.08 6.94
N ASP A 236 4.68 3.70 8.00
CA ASP A 236 5.03 4.06 9.36
C ASP A 236 5.79 2.94 10.07
N ALA A 237 6.81 3.32 10.86
CA ALA A 237 7.54 2.40 11.71
C ALA A 237 6.84 2.23 13.06
N TYR A 238 6.70 0.99 13.50
CA TYR A 238 6.23 0.62 14.83
C TYR A 238 7.25 -0.28 15.52
N THR A 239 7.57 0.02 16.76
CA THR A 239 8.40 -0.81 17.64
C THR A 239 7.51 -1.66 18.54
N ASP A 240 7.99 -2.81 18.98
CA ASP A 240 7.26 -3.59 19.97
C ASP A 240 7.20 -2.85 21.32
N ASP A 241 6.05 -2.98 21.97
CA ASP A 241 5.80 -2.53 23.34
C ASP A 241 5.55 -3.83 24.13
N GLU A 242 6.55 -4.24 24.93
CA GLU A 242 6.69 -5.60 25.49
C GLU A 242 5.41 -6.18 26.13
#